data_AF-A0A8J7MS49-F1
#
_entry.id   AF-A0A8J7MS49-F1
#
_cell.length_a   1.000
_cell.length_b   1.000
_cell.length_c   1.000
_cell.angle_alpha   90.00
_cell.angle_beta   90.00
_cell.angle_gamma   90.00
#
_symmetry.space_group_name_H-M   'P 1'
#
loop_
_entity.id
_entity.type
_entity.pdbx_description
1 polymer ?
#
loop_
_entity_poly.entity_id
_entity_poly.type
_entity_poly.pdbx_seq_one_letter_code
_entity_poly.pdbx_strand_id
1 'polypeptide(L)'
;MRTVLAAALAFAALPVGAATVTETTDFSSDWFNPTAIASGTSQVSGTASDLDVLLLTGLKAGAQTLAFGFSGASIYTSGNLTAGGAILYSYTPFQWGWDNDGMTNYQVSYNSWNVGTPWFGQSGALTSTASLTLNDAFLGTLYLAIVPWNATPLAYTIDLPMAVAAPAPLPPTESPANVPVPAAGLLLGAALALAGVASGRRKRA
;
A
#
# COMPACT_ATOMS: atom_id res chain seq x y z
N MET A 1 22.00 -5.67 49.16
CA MET A 1 21.75 -4.65 48.12
C MET A 1 21.17 -5.34 46.90
N ARG A 2 19.99 -4.92 46.44
CA ARG A 2 19.22 -5.56 45.36
C ARG A 2 19.65 -4.96 44.01
N THR A 3 20.17 -5.80 43.12
CA THR A 3 20.49 -5.45 41.73
C THR A 3 19.19 -5.43 40.92
N VAL A 4 18.82 -4.28 40.37
CA VAL A 4 17.67 -4.17 39.45
C VAL A 4 18.21 -4.28 38.02
N LEU A 5 17.86 -5.38 37.35
CA LEU A 5 18.21 -5.67 35.97
C LEU A 5 17.24 -4.90 35.06
N ALA A 6 17.71 -3.91 34.31
CA ALA A 6 16.89 -3.17 33.37
C ALA A 6 16.75 -3.97 32.06
N ALA A 7 15.55 -4.47 31.79
CA ALA A 7 15.21 -5.13 30.53
C ALA A 7 14.90 -4.07 29.46
N ALA A 8 15.67 -4.06 28.38
CA ALA A 8 15.37 -3.27 27.18
C ALA A 8 14.16 -3.89 26.45
N LEU A 9 13.00 -3.24 26.50
CA LEU A 9 11.88 -3.56 25.61
C LEU A 9 12.19 -3.05 24.21
N ALA A 10 12.54 -3.96 23.31
CA ALA A 10 12.48 -3.70 21.88
C ALA A 10 11.00 -3.73 21.44
N PHE A 11 10.41 -2.57 21.15
CA PHE A 11 9.15 -2.51 20.43
C PHE A 11 9.41 -2.92 18.98
N ALA A 12 9.15 -4.19 18.67
CA ALA A 12 9.09 -4.64 17.30
C ALA A 12 7.95 -3.89 16.59
N ALA A 13 8.29 -3.09 15.57
CA ALA A 13 7.30 -2.54 14.66
C ALA A 13 6.56 -3.73 14.03
N LEU A 14 5.30 -3.90 14.38
CA LEU A 14 4.46 -4.92 13.77
C LEU A 14 4.30 -4.59 12.29
N PRO A 15 4.38 -5.58 11.38
CA PRO A 15 4.03 -5.35 10.00
C PRO A 15 2.56 -4.88 9.96
N VAL A 16 2.32 -3.66 9.46
CA VAL A 16 0.97 -3.26 9.06
C VAL A 16 0.55 -4.24 7.98
N GLY A 17 -0.38 -5.13 8.34
CA GLY A 17 -1.02 -6.02 7.37
C GLY A 17 -1.80 -5.16 6.39
N ALA A 18 -1.48 -5.31 5.11
CA ALA A 18 -2.27 -4.77 4.02
C ALA A 18 -3.73 -5.26 4.15
N ALA A 19 -4.66 -4.34 4.41
CA ALA A 19 -6.08 -4.68 4.49
C ALA A 19 -6.73 -4.63 3.10
N THR A 20 -7.70 -5.52 2.85
CA THR A 20 -8.56 -5.48 1.67
C THR A 20 -9.98 -5.18 2.13
N VAL A 21 -10.62 -4.19 1.50
CA VAL A 21 -12.04 -3.89 1.67
C VAL A 21 -12.79 -4.45 0.48
N THR A 22 -13.80 -5.28 0.73
CA THR A 22 -14.67 -5.81 -0.31
C THR A 22 -16.09 -5.34 -0.03
N GLU A 23 -16.75 -4.86 -1.06
CA GLU A 23 -18.16 -4.52 -1.05
C GLU A 23 -19.00 -5.78 -0.72
N THR A 24 -19.56 -5.83 0.49
CA THR A 24 -20.52 -6.87 0.90
C THR A 24 -21.97 -6.39 0.78
N THR A 25 -22.13 -5.07 0.81
CA THR A 25 -23.35 -4.29 0.57
C THR A 25 -22.90 -3.11 -0.26
N ASP A 26 -23.76 -2.65 -1.17
CA ASP A 26 -23.45 -1.58 -2.11
C ASP A 26 -22.74 -0.41 -1.42
N PHE A 27 -21.67 0.09 -2.05
CA PHE A 27 -21.07 1.35 -1.66
C PHE A 27 -22.05 2.49 -1.92
N SER A 28 -21.76 3.65 -1.31
CA SER A 28 -22.67 4.77 -1.38
C SER A 28 -22.78 5.29 -2.81
N SER A 29 -24.00 5.45 -3.30
CA SER A 29 -24.31 6.19 -4.53
C SER A 29 -24.61 7.68 -4.28
N ASP A 30 -24.41 8.15 -3.04
CA ASP A 30 -24.59 9.56 -2.67
C ASP A 30 -23.24 10.30 -2.74
N TRP A 31 -23.13 11.23 -3.70
CA TRP A 31 -21.98 12.11 -3.88
C TRP A 31 -21.56 12.85 -2.60
N PHE A 32 -22.52 13.14 -1.72
CA PHE A 32 -22.32 13.93 -0.50
C PHE A 32 -22.03 13.08 0.73
N ASN A 33 -22.30 11.77 0.66
CA ASN A 33 -22.08 10.85 1.76
C ASN A 33 -21.31 9.62 1.27
N PRO A 34 -20.01 9.76 0.91
CA PRO A 34 -19.22 8.65 0.38
C PRO A 34 -19.04 7.52 1.39
N THR A 35 -18.84 6.30 0.90
CA THR A 35 -18.34 5.22 1.75
C THR A 35 -16.90 5.50 2.17
N ALA A 36 -16.66 5.64 3.48
CA ALA A 36 -15.33 5.84 4.00
C ALA A 36 -14.51 4.55 3.98
N ILE A 37 -13.38 4.57 3.27
CA ILE A 37 -12.38 3.51 3.25
C ILE A 37 -11.29 3.86 4.27
N ALA A 38 -11.08 2.95 5.22
CA ALA A 38 -10.15 3.14 6.33
C ALA A 38 -8.69 3.24 5.85
N SER A 39 -7.90 4.07 6.53
CA SER A 39 -6.46 4.16 6.32
C SER A 39 -5.77 2.80 6.51
N GLY A 40 -4.74 2.52 5.70
CA GLY A 40 -4.05 1.23 5.71
C GLY A 40 -4.71 0.15 4.84
N THR A 41 -5.84 0.49 4.19
CA THR A 41 -6.39 -0.33 3.10
C THR A 41 -5.46 -0.30 1.90
N SER A 42 -5.04 -1.48 1.46
CA SER A 42 -4.18 -1.70 0.31
C SER A 42 -4.96 -1.99 -0.97
N GLN A 43 -6.19 -2.48 -0.83
CA GLN A 43 -7.03 -2.84 -1.95
C GLN A 43 -8.51 -2.65 -1.61
N VAL A 44 -9.27 -2.11 -2.55
CA VAL A 44 -10.74 -2.07 -2.52
C VAL A 44 -11.27 -2.94 -3.65
N SER A 45 -12.38 -3.63 -3.45
CA SER A 45 -13.05 -4.41 -4.49
C SER A 45 -14.56 -4.22 -4.41
N GLY A 46 -15.22 -4.11 -5.56
CA GLY A 46 -16.67 -3.92 -5.65
C GLY A 46 -17.22 -4.27 -7.03
N THR A 47 -18.47 -3.88 -7.28
CA THR A 47 -19.17 -4.10 -8.54
C THR A 47 -19.70 -2.78 -9.09
N ALA A 48 -19.21 -2.38 -10.25
CA ALA A 48 -19.65 -1.19 -10.97
C ALA A 48 -20.99 -1.46 -11.69
N SER A 49 -22.06 -1.74 -10.94
CA SER A 49 -23.46 -1.82 -11.44
C SER A 49 -24.13 -0.46 -11.51
N ASP A 50 -23.75 0.41 -10.59
CA ASP A 50 -24.28 1.73 -10.33
C ASP A 50 -23.15 2.64 -9.81
N LEU A 51 -23.52 3.81 -9.30
CA LEU A 51 -22.56 4.80 -8.84
C LEU A 51 -21.97 4.37 -7.50
N ASP A 52 -20.65 4.22 -7.44
CA ASP A 52 -19.91 4.06 -6.18
C ASP A 52 -19.13 5.32 -5.87
N VAL A 53 -19.38 5.91 -4.69
CA VAL A 53 -18.69 7.10 -4.17
C VAL A 53 -17.92 6.70 -2.93
N LEU A 54 -16.59 6.86 -3.00
CA LEU A 54 -15.64 6.45 -1.97
C LEU A 54 -14.86 7.63 -1.43
N LEU A 55 -14.62 7.62 -0.12
CA LEU A 55 -13.68 8.51 0.56
C LEU A 55 -12.46 7.68 0.97
N LEU A 56 -11.35 7.86 0.26
CA LEU A 56 -10.08 7.21 0.56
C LEU A 56 -9.26 8.12 1.48
N THR A 57 -8.82 7.58 2.62
CA THR A 57 -8.02 8.33 3.61
C THR A 57 -6.71 7.62 3.93
N GLY A 58 -5.69 8.38 4.32
CA GLY A 58 -4.39 7.82 4.71
C GLY A 58 -3.59 7.23 3.54
N LEU A 59 -3.88 7.68 2.31
CA LEU A 59 -3.04 7.37 1.15
C LEU A 59 -1.69 8.08 1.28
N LYS A 60 -0.68 7.56 0.58
CA LYS A 60 0.64 8.22 0.53
C LYS A 60 0.48 9.63 -0.06
N ALA A 61 1.01 10.64 0.63
CA ALA A 61 1.05 12.01 0.13
C ALA A 61 2.08 12.18 -1.02
N GLY A 62 1.85 13.18 -1.87
CA GLY A 62 2.67 13.45 -3.06
C GLY A 62 2.27 12.62 -4.28
N ALA A 63 3.07 12.68 -5.34
CA ALA A 63 2.77 11.97 -6.58
C ALA A 63 2.71 10.45 -6.37
N GLN A 64 1.63 9.87 -6.88
CA GLN A 64 1.39 8.44 -6.84
C GLN A 64 0.39 8.03 -7.91
N THR A 65 0.31 6.74 -8.19
CA THR A 65 -0.64 6.19 -9.15
C THR A 65 -1.51 5.15 -8.47
N LEU A 66 -2.83 5.32 -8.57
CA LEU A 66 -3.82 4.31 -8.20
C LEU A 66 -4.06 3.45 -9.44
N ALA A 67 -4.07 2.12 -9.26
CA ALA A 67 -4.34 1.17 -10.33
C ALA A 67 -5.73 0.57 -10.15
N PHE A 68 -6.44 0.40 -11.26
CA PHE A 68 -7.79 -0.12 -11.30
C PHE A 68 -7.82 -1.34 -12.22
N GLY A 69 -8.47 -2.39 -11.75
CA GLY A 69 -8.81 -3.56 -12.56
C GLY A 69 -10.32 -3.64 -12.73
N PHE A 70 -10.77 -4.02 -13.92
CA PHE A 70 -12.19 -4.25 -14.23
C PHE A 70 -12.33 -5.60 -14.91
N SER A 71 -13.40 -6.34 -14.59
CA SER A 71 -13.66 -7.67 -15.14
C SER A 71 -15.16 -7.90 -15.35
N GLY A 72 -15.50 -8.32 -16.57
CA GLY A 72 -16.81 -8.86 -16.92
C GLY A 72 -16.82 -10.39 -16.93
N ALA A 73 -15.73 -11.05 -16.52
CA ALA A 73 -15.59 -12.50 -16.68
C ALA A 73 -16.62 -13.31 -15.88
N SER A 74 -17.02 -12.82 -14.70
CA SER A 74 -18.00 -13.49 -13.84
C SER A 74 -19.44 -13.40 -14.36
N ILE A 75 -19.75 -12.38 -15.15
CA ILE A 75 -21.11 -12.12 -15.67
C ILE A 75 -21.28 -12.50 -17.14
N TYR A 76 -20.17 -12.70 -17.86
CA TYR A 76 -20.21 -13.08 -19.25
C TYR A 76 -20.70 -14.52 -19.43
N THR A 77 -21.74 -14.71 -20.24
CA THR A 77 -22.33 -16.03 -20.50
C THR A 77 -22.21 -16.46 -21.96
N SER A 78 -22.46 -15.55 -22.92
CA SER A 78 -22.30 -15.82 -24.35
C SER A 78 -22.41 -14.53 -25.18
N GLY A 79 -22.11 -14.60 -26.48
CA GLY A 79 -22.33 -13.49 -27.41
C GLY A 79 -21.34 -12.35 -27.23
N ASN A 80 -21.85 -11.16 -26.97
CA ASN A 80 -21.07 -9.94 -26.75
C ASN A 80 -21.27 -9.39 -25.33
N LEU A 81 -20.23 -8.75 -24.81
CA LEU A 81 -20.26 -7.93 -23.61
C LEU A 81 -19.61 -6.60 -23.95
N THR A 82 -20.27 -5.51 -23.60
CA THR A 82 -19.69 -4.17 -23.66
C THR A 82 -20.15 -3.44 -22.44
N ALA A 83 -19.19 -3.04 -21.61
CA ALA A 83 -19.42 -2.33 -20.37
C ALA A 83 -18.26 -1.36 -20.15
N GLY A 84 -18.51 -0.30 -19.39
CA GLY A 84 -17.50 0.71 -19.16
C GLY A 84 -18.05 1.88 -18.37
N GLY A 85 -17.21 2.86 -18.16
CA GLY A 85 -17.54 4.00 -17.34
C GLY A 85 -16.38 4.97 -17.21
N ALA A 86 -16.56 5.90 -16.29
CA ALA A 86 -15.55 6.85 -15.88
C ALA A 86 -15.20 6.64 -14.40
N ILE A 87 -13.94 6.91 -14.07
CA ILE A 87 -13.45 7.10 -12.72
C ILE A 87 -13.21 8.60 -12.58
N LEU A 88 -13.95 9.26 -11.69
CA LEU A 88 -13.77 10.66 -11.34
C LEU A 88 -13.07 10.75 -9.98
N TYR A 89 -12.26 11.78 -9.78
CA TYR A 89 -11.67 12.05 -8.47
C TYR A 89 -11.64 13.53 -8.15
N SER A 90 -11.58 13.84 -6.87
CA SER A 90 -11.44 15.19 -6.33
C SER A 90 -10.62 15.16 -5.05
N TYR A 91 -9.80 16.18 -4.84
CA TYR A 91 -9.03 16.42 -3.62
C TYR A 91 -9.89 17.06 -2.51
N THR A 92 -11.04 17.61 -2.87
CA THR A 92 -12.05 18.15 -1.95
C THR A 92 -13.35 17.34 -2.03
N PRO A 93 -14.23 17.41 -1.02
CA PRO A 93 -15.55 16.78 -1.11
C PRO A 93 -16.29 17.19 -2.38
N PHE A 94 -16.98 16.25 -3.02
CA PHE A 94 -17.87 16.57 -4.15
C PHE A 94 -18.99 17.51 -3.68
N GLN A 95 -19.26 18.57 -4.44
CA GLN A 95 -20.38 19.48 -4.19
C GLN A 95 -21.54 19.22 -5.16
N TRP A 96 -21.28 18.58 -6.29
CA TRP A 96 -22.27 18.22 -7.29
C TRP A 96 -21.87 16.88 -7.94
N GLY A 97 -22.85 16.21 -8.56
CA GLY A 97 -22.52 15.15 -9.50
C GLY A 97 -21.64 15.71 -10.61
N TRP A 98 -20.60 14.97 -10.98
CA TRP A 98 -19.60 15.32 -12.01
C TRP A 98 -18.49 16.29 -11.60
N ASP A 99 -18.48 16.80 -10.36
CA ASP A 99 -17.31 17.53 -9.85
C ASP A 99 -16.08 16.63 -9.91
N ASN A 100 -14.97 17.15 -10.45
CA ASN A 100 -13.71 16.42 -10.48
C ASN A 100 -12.51 17.35 -10.68
N ASP A 101 -11.38 16.97 -10.08
CA ASP A 101 -10.04 17.46 -10.41
C ASP A 101 -9.43 16.70 -11.59
N GLY A 102 -10.06 15.60 -12.00
CA GLY A 102 -9.76 14.87 -13.23
C GLY A 102 -10.57 13.58 -13.36
N MET A 103 -10.46 12.94 -14.53
CA MET A 103 -11.11 11.67 -14.81
C MET A 103 -10.25 10.74 -15.67
N THR A 104 -10.54 9.45 -15.60
CA THR A 104 -10.06 8.44 -16.55
C THR A 104 -11.20 7.48 -16.90
N ASN A 105 -11.15 6.87 -18.08
CA ASN A 105 -12.18 5.95 -18.55
C ASN A 105 -11.73 4.50 -18.44
N TYR A 106 -12.69 3.61 -18.27
CA TYR A 106 -12.48 2.17 -18.37
C TYR A 106 -13.52 1.55 -19.30
N GLN A 107 -13.12 0.51 -20.02
CA GLN A 107 -14.02 -0.19 -20.91
C GLN A 107 -13.62 -1.66 -21.04
N VAL A 108 -14.58 -2.55 -20.88
CA VAL A 108 -14.48 -3.97 -21.23
C VAL A 108 -15.35 -4.20 -22.45
N SER A 109 -14.73 -4.59 -23.58
CA SER A 109 -15.44 -5.00 -24.78
C SER A 109 -14.97 -6.36 -25.24
N TYR A 110 -15.92 -7.31 -25.26
CA TYR A 110 -15.68 -8.68 -25.67
C TYR A 110 -16.75 -9.12 -26.65
N ASN A 111 -16.33 -9.72 -27.76
CA ASN A 111 -17.23 -10.34 -28.71
C ASN A 111 -16.69 -11.71 -29.09
N SER A 112 -17.39 -12.77 -28.68
CA SER A 112 -17.00 -14.17 -28.95
C SER A 112 -16.87 -14.49 -30.42
N TRP A 113 -17.60 -13.77 -31.29
CA TRP A 113 -17.58 -13.98 -32.74
C TRP A 113 -16.33 -13.38 -33.42
N ASN A 114 -15.60 -12.50 -32.73
CA ASN A 114 -14.51 -11.71 -33.29
C ASN A 114 -13.17 -11.87 -32.55
N VAL A 115 -13.06 -12.84 -31.63
CA VAL A 115 -11.84 -13.06 -30.84
C VAL A 115 -10.66 -13.36 -31.78
N GLY A 116 -9.62 -12.51 -31.74
CA GLY A 116 -8.44 -12.65 -32.59
C GLY A 116 -8.53 -12.01 -33.98
N THR A 117 -9.62 -11.28 -34.28
CA THR A 117 -9.73 -10.51 -35.53
C THR A 117 -9.33 -9.05 -35.32
N PRO A 118 -8.33 -8.51 -36.03
CA PRO A 118 -7.84 -7.14 -35.81
C PRO A 118 -8.79 -6.03 -36.33
N TRP A 119 -9.88 -6.41 -37.01
CA TRP A 119 -10.78 -5.48 -37.71
C TRP A 119 -11.80 -4.78 -36.81
N PHE A 120 -12.09 -5.33 -35.62
CA PHE A 120 -12.98 -4.72 -34.63
C PHE A 120 -12.13 -4.35 -33.41
N GLY A 121 -11.67 -3.10 -33.33
CA GLY A 121 -10.79 -2.60 -32.27
C GLY A 121 -11.20 -3.03 -30.86
N GLN A 122 -10.20 -3.29 -29.99
CA GLN A 122 -10.31 -3.70 -28.58
C GLN A 122 -11.26 -4.86 -28.21
N SER A 123 -11.94 -5.49 -29.16
CA SER A 123 -12.73 -6.70 -28.96
C SER A 123 -11.78 -7.87 -28.65
N GLY A 124 -11.73 -8.33 -27.40
CA GLY A 124 -11.00 -9.57 -27.10
C GLY A 124 -10.64 -9.84 -25.65
N ALA A 125 -10.87 -8.90 -24.73
CA ALA A 125 -10.60 -9.12 -23.31
C ALA A 125 -11.87 -8.91 -22.47
N LEU A 126 -12.12 -9.84 -21.55
CA LEU A 126 -13.12 -9.68 -20.50
C LEU A 126 -12.61 -8.83 -19.33
N THR A 127 -11.42 -8.26 -19.45
CA THR A 127 -10.75 -7.47 -18.43
C THR A 127 -10.20 -6.18 -19.01
N SER A 128 -10.17 -5.13 -18.20
CA SER A 128 -9.54 -3.84 -18.53
C SER A 128 -8.79 -3.33 -17.31
N THR A 129 -7.77 -2.51 -17.54
CA THR A 129 -7.06 -1.79 -16.49
C THR A 129 -7.13 -0.29 -16.75
N ALA A 130 -7.25 0.50 -15.69
CA ALA A 130 -7.11 1.95 -15.75
C ALA A 130 -6.12 2.40 -14.68
N SER A 131 -5.54 3.58 -14.86
CA SER A 131 -4.62 4.18 -13.89
C SER A 131 -4.98 5.63 -13.68
N LEU A 132 -4.93 6.07 -12.43
CA LEU A 132 -5.09 7.46 -12.04
C LEU A 132 -3.80 7.97 -11.42
N THR A 133 -3.19 9.00 -12.01
CA THR A 133 -1.97 9.61 -11.47
C THR A 133 -2.32 10.89 -10.71
N LEU A 134 -1.98 10.90 -9.43
CA LEU A 134 -2.11 12.07 -8.55
C LEU A 134 -0.81 12.86 -8.58
N ASN A 135 -0.91 14.18 -8.38
CA ASN A 135 0.23 15.08 -8.44
C ASN A 135 0.93 15.23 -7.07
N ASP A 136 2.05 15.97 -7.06
CA ASP A 136 2.84 16.21 -5.84
C ASP A 136 2.13 17.03 -4.76
N ALA A 137 1.02 17.71 -5.09
CA ALA A 137 0.23 18.47 -4.13
C ALA A 137 -0.78 17.60 -3.37
N PHE A 138 -0.90 16.31 -3.70
CA PHE A 138 -1.83 15.39 -3.05
C PHE A 138 -1.51 15.19 -1.56
N LEU A 139 -2.50 15.38 -0.69
CA LEU A 139 -2.30 15.40 0.77
C LEU A 139 -2.70 14.09 1.49
N GLY A 140 -3.11 13.04 0.77
CA GLY A 140 -3.45 11.73 1.37
C GLY A 140 -4.94 11.42 1.48
N THR A 141 -5.82 12.35 1.12
CA THR A 141 -7.28 12.15 1.08
C THR A 141 -7.81 12.35 -0.33
N LEU A 142 -8.57 11.38 -0.83
CA LEU A 142 -9.14 11.40 -2.18
C LEU A 142 -10.63 11.04 -2.12
N TYR A 143 -11.46 11.88 -2.73
CA TYR A 143 -12.84 11.54 -3.06
C TYR A 143 -12.83 10.92 -4.45
N LEU A 144 -13.41 9.72 -4.59
CA LEU A 144 -13.37 8.94 -5.80
C LEU A 144 -14.79 8.50 -6.16
N ALA A 145 -15.16 8.58 -7.43
CA ALA A 145 -16.43 8.05 -7.92
C ALA A 145 -16.20 7.10 -9.11
N ILE A 146 -16.80 5.92 -9.08
CA ILE A 146 -16.88 4.99 -10.21
C ILE A 146 -18.27 5.15 -10.83
N VAL A 147 -18.31 5.58 -12.08
CA VAL A 147 -19.54 5.94 -12.78
C VAL A 147 -19.69 5.05 -14.02
N PRO A 148 -20.50 3.98 -13.95
CA PRO A 148 -20.79 3.14 -15.11
C PRO A 148 -21.56 3.93 -16.17
N TRP A 149 -21.25 3.73 -17.46
CA TRP A 149 -22.01 4.29 -18.57
C TRP A 149 -23.27 3.50 -18.89
N ASN A 150 -23.28 2.22 -18.55
CA ASN A 150 -24.35 1.30 -18.88
C ASN A 150 -24.64 0.34 -17.72
N ALA A 151 -25.82 -0.29 -17.75
CA ALA A 151 -26.30 -1.16 -16.69
C ALA A 151 -25.65 -2.56 -16.66
N THR A 152 -24.56 -2.78 -17.40
CA THR A 152 -23.86 -4.07 -17.39
C THR A 152 -22.77 -4.04 -16.31
N PRO A 153 -22.95 -4.79 -15.20
CA PRO A 153 -22.06 -4.66 -14.06
C PRO A 153 -20.67 -5.21 -14.35
N LEU A 154 -19.63 -4.50 -13.89
CA LEU A 154 -18.25 -5.00 -13.93
C LEU A 154 -17.71 -5.14 -12.52
N ALA A 155 -17.14 -6.29 -12.19
CA ALA A 155 -16.34 -6.39 -10.97
C ALA A 155 -15.11 -5.49 -11.11
N TYR A 156 -14.73 -4.80 -10.05
CA TYR A 156 -13.52 -3.97 -10.06
C TYR A 156 -12.66 -4.18 -8.83
N THR A 157 -11.39 -3.81 -8.98
CA THR A 157 -10.40 -3.70 -7.90
C THR A 157 -9.69 -2.36 -7.99
N ILE A 158 -9.34 -1.79 -6.85
CA ILE A 158 -8.53 -0.57 -6.73
C ILE A 158 -7.34 -0.90 -5.86
N ASP A 159 -6.13 -0.82 -6.41
CA ASP A 159 -4.90 -0.99 -5.65
C ASP A 159 -4.41 0.37 -5.14
N LEU A 160 -4.31 0.48 -3.82
CA LEU A 160 -4.00 1.71 -3.11
C LEU A 160 -2.54 1.69 -2.63
N PRO A 161 -1.69 2.63 -3.07
CA PRO A 161 -0.34 2.77 -2.54
C PRO A 161 -0.42 3.16 -1.07
N MET A 162 -0.04 2.24 -0.19
CA MET A 162 -0.01 2.51 1.24
C MET A 162 1.07 3.53 1.58
N ALA A 163 0.75 4.45 2.49
CA ALA A 163 1.76 5.22 3.19
C ALA A 163 2.61 4.26 4.02
N VAL A 164 3.90 4.14 3.70
CA VAL A 164 4.86 3.48 4.60
C VAL A 164 4.91 4.35 5.85
N ALA A 165 4.58 3.79 7.01
CA ALA A 165 4.75 4.49 8.28
C ALA A 165 6.19 5.00 8.34
N ALA A 166 6.36 6.32 8.45
CA ALA A 166 7.68 6.91 8.61
C ALA A 166 8.39 6.21 9.79
N PRO A 167 9.69 5.87 9.67
CA PRO A 167 10.43 5.39 10.82
C PRO A 167 10.24 6.40 11.96
N ALA A 168 9.88 5.92 13.15
CA ALA A 168 9.75 6.79 14.32
C ALA A 168 11.02 7.66 14.41
N PRO A 169 10.91 8.97 14.71
CA PRO A 169 12.08 9.82 14.89
C PRO A 169 13.01 9.14 15.88
N LEU A 170 14.25 8.88 15.47
CA LEU A 170 15.27 8.41 16.40
C LEU A 170 15.31 9.43 17.54
N PRO A 171 15.32 8.99 18.82
CA PRO A 171 15.50 9.91 19.93
C PRO A 171 16.77 10.74 19.67
N PRO A 172 16.79 12.02 20.05
CA PRO A 172 17.94 12.88 19.79
C PRO A 172 19.18 12.17 20.33
N THR A 173 20.14 11.87 19.44
CA THR A 173 21.46 11.41 19.84
C THR A 173 22.11 12.54 20.60
N GLU A 174 22.05 12.48 21.93
CA GLU A 174 22.94 13.25 22.77
C GLU A 174 24.37 12.91 22.34
N SER A 175 25.05 13.91 21.79
CA SER A 175 26.47 13.81 21.45
C SER A 175 27.23 13.37 22.71
N PRO A 176 28.00 12.26 22.69
CA PRO A 176 28.73 11.85 23.88
C PRO A 176 29.71 12.96 24.24
N ALA A 177 29.55 13.52 25.44
CA ALA A 177 30.51 14.47 25.99
C ALA A 177 31.90 13.83 25.97
N ASN A 178 32.89 14.52 25.40
CA ASN A 178 34.29 14.12 25.42
C ASN A 178 34.76 13.96 26.87
N VAL A 179 34.82 12.73 27.35
CA VAL A 179 35.48 12.40 28.62
C VAL A 179 36.98 12.18 28.33
N PRO A 180 37.90 12.87 29.01
CA PRO A 180 39.33 12.69 28.79
C PRO A 180 39.77 11.26 29.13
N VAL A 181 40.44 10.60 28.19
CA VAL A 181 40.97 9.25 28.34
C VAL A 181 42.23 9.30 29.22
N PRO A 182 42.35 8.52 30.30
CA PRO A 182 43.63 8.30 30.94
C PRO A 182 44.52 7.49 29.99
N ALA A 183 45.75 7.95 29.78
CA ALA A 183 46.78 7.23 29.05
C ALA A 183 47.13 5.92 29.79
N ALA A 184 46.48 4.83 29.42
CA ALA A 184 46.89 3.46 29.77
C ALA A 184 47.10 2.63 28.49
N GLY A 185 47.72 3.26 27.49
CA GLY A 185 48.42 2.54 26.43
C GLY A 185 49.76 2.08 27.00
N LEU A 186 49.82 0.81 27.40
CA LEU A 186 51.01 -0.04 27.63
C LEU A 186 50.64 -1.03 28.73
N LEU A 187 50.25 -2.26 28.35
CA LEU A 187 50.53 -3.51 29.07
C LEU A 187 49.87 -4.73 28.39
N LEU A 188 49.61 -4.69 27.08
CA LEU A 188 49.25 -5.88 26.29
C LEU A 188 50.50 -6.40 25.56
N GLY A 189 51.52 -6.79 26.33
CA GLY A 189 52.78 -7.33 25.80
C GLY A 189 53.37 -8.49 26.62
N ALA A 190 52.75 -8.91 27.72
CA ALA A 190 53.30 -9.94 28.61
C ALA A 190 52.46 -11.22 28.72
N ALA A 191 51.45 -11.41 27.86
CA ALA A 191 50.54 -12.57 27.93
C ALA A 191 50.98 -13.78 27.06
N LEU A 192 52.09 -13.69 26.32
CA LEU A 192 52.56 -14.75 25.40
C LEU A 192 53.84 -15.50 25.85
N ALA A 193 54.30 -15.31 27.10
CA ALA A 193 55.56 -15.90 27.57
C ALA A 193 55.47 -16.88 28.76
N LEU A 194 54.28 -17.39 29.12
CA LEU A 194 54.14 -18.30 30.29
C LEU A 194 53.50 -19.67 30.01
N ALA A 195 53.27 -20.05 28.74
CA ALA A 195 52.79 -21.38 28.36
C ALA A 195 53.90 -22.46 28.23
N GLY A 196 55.12 -22.22 28.73
CA GLY A 196 56.29 -23.04 28.39
C GLY A 196 56.98 -23.83 29.51
N VAL A 197 56.72 -23.62 30.80
CA VAL A 197 57.54 -24.24 31.86
C VAL A 197 56.72 -24.68 33.08
N ALA A 198 56.06 -25.85 32.98
CA ALA A 198 55.72 -26.67 34.16
C ALA A 198 55.38 -28.14 33.82
N SER A 199 55.86 -28.71 32.71
CA SER A 199 55.88 -30.15 32.50
C SER A 199 57.19 -30.71 33.06
N GLY A 200 57.26 -30.93 34.38
CA GLY A 200 58.53 -31.39 34.96
C GLY A 200 58.61 -31.62 36.46
N ARG A 201 57.54 -32.09 37.14
CA ARG A 201 57.71 -32.77 38.43
C ARG A 201 57.64 -34.28 38.23
N ARG A 202 58.73 -34.85 37.72
CA ARG A 202 59.07 -36.25 38.03
C ARG A 202 59.49 -36.32 39.49
N LYS A 203 58.68 -37.05 40.27
CA LYS A 203 59.01 -37.91 41.41
C LYS A 203 60.21 -37.54 42.30
N ARG A 204 59.94 -37.42 43.60
CA ARG A 204 60.84 -37.88 44.67
C ARG A 204 60.25 -39.11 45.32
N ALA A 205 60.86 -40.26 45.05
CA ALA A 205 61.03 -41.45 45.88
C ALA A 205 61.80 -42.47 45.02
#